data_AF-A0A2E5INV3-F1
#
_entry.id   AF-A0A2E5INV3-F1
#
_cell.length_a   1.000
_cell.length_b   1.000
_cell.length_c   1.000
_cell.angle_alpha   90.00
_cell.angle_beta   90.00
_cell.angle_gamma   90.00
#
_symmetry.space_group_name_H-M   'P 1'
#
loop_
_entity.id
_entity.type
_entity.pdbx_description
1 polymer ?
#
loop_
_entity_poly.entity_id
_entity_poly.type
_entity_poly.pdbx_seq_one_letter_code
_entity_poly.pdbx_strand_id
1 'polypeptide(L)' 'MAKKRPKKTIKSLLDSLERIVHEVDHVDISLEDTLANYEKTIAISKDLITLLNKQKEAYAVLKQKHDDLLS' A
#
# COMPACT_ATOMS: atom_id res chain seq x y z
N MET A 1 8.88 -26.88 -4.73
CA MET A 1 7.75 -26.05 -5.20
C MET A 1 7.89 -24.65 -4.60
N ALA A 2 8.17 -23.62 -5.40
CA ALA A 2 8.32 -22.26 -4.90
C ALA A 2 6.95 -21.65 -4.59
N LYS A 3 6.68 -21.34 -3.31
CA LYS A 3 5.47 -20.64 -2.89
C LYS A 3 5.46 -19.24 -3.54
N LYS A 4 4.56 -19.01 -4.50
CA LYS A 4 4.34 -17.67 -5.08
C LYS A 4 3.98 -16.72 -3.95
N ARG A 5 4.81 -15.69 -3.71
CA ARG A 5 4.47 -14.64 -2.75
C ARG A 5 3.19 -13.95 -3.23
N PRO A 6 2.20 -13.72 -2.35
CA PRO A 6 0.96 -13.05 -2.74
C PRO A 6 1.28 -11.66 -3.29
N LYS A 7 0.62 -11.31 -4.38
CA LYS A 7 0.82 -10.03 -5.07
C LYS A 7 0.28 -8.92 -4.18
N LYS A 8 1.13 -7.97 -3.78
CA LYS A 8 0.71 -6.80 -3.00
C LYS A 8 -0.22 -5.94 -3.86
N THR A 9 -1.48 -5.83 -3.45
CA THR A 9 -2.49 -4.94 -4.03
C THR A 9 -2.72 -3.75 -3.10
N ILE A 10 -3.25 -2.64 -3.63
CA ILE A 10 -3.65 -1.48 -2.83
C ILE A 10 -4.56 -1.92 -1.67
N LYS A 11 -5.59 -2.73 -1.96
CA LYS A 11 -6.49 -3.27 -0.94
C LYS A 11 -5.73 -4.05 0.14
N SER A 12 -4.87 -4.98 -0.23
CA SER A 12 -4.13 -5.77 0.77
C SER A 12 -3.20 -4.93 1.65
N LEU A 13 -2.67 -3.82 1.13
CA LEU A 13 -1.82 -2.90 1.90
C LEU A 13 -2.66 -2.05 2.85
N LEU A 14 -3.82 -1.56 2.41
CA LEU A 14 -4.77 -0.85 3.27
C LEU A 14 -5.29 -1.75 4.40
N ASP A 15 -5.70 -2.98 4.07
CA ASP A 15 -6.13 -3.98 5.06
C ASP A 15 -5.01 -4.28 6.09
N SER A 16 -3.74 -4.23 5.66
CA SER A 16 -2.59 -4.41 6.55
C SER A 16 -2.37 -3.20 7.47
N LEU A 17 -2.60 -1.98 6.98
CA LEU A 17 -2.51 -0.77 7.80
C LEU A 17 -3.61 -0.73 8.85
N GLU A 18 -4.85 -1.07 8.48
CA GLU A 18 -5.99 -1.10 9.40
C GLU A 18 -5.76 -2.08 10.55
N ARG A 19 -5.18 -3.25 10.26
CA ARG A 19 -4.78 -4.21 11.31
C ARG A 19 -3.73 -3.65 12.26
N ILE A 20 -2.71 -2.97 11.75
CA ILE A 20 -1.65 -2.38 12.59
C ILE A 20 -2.25 -1.31 13.51
N VAL A 21 -3.16 -0.47 13.01
CA VAL A 21 -3.85 0.53 13.85
C VAL A 21 -4.66 -0.15 14.95
N HIS A 22 -5.43 -1.20 14.60
CA HIS A 22 -6.16 -1.97 15.60
C HIS A 22 -5.26 -2.61 16.66
N GLU A 23 -4.12 -3.17 16.25
CA GLU A 23 -3.13 -3.73 17.16
C GLU A 23 -2.59 -2.67 18.13
N VAL A 24 -2.27 -1.47 17.63
CA VAL A 24 -1.78 -0.34 18.44
C VAL A 24 -2.82 0.20 19.42
N ASP A 25 -4.09 0.26 19.02
CA ASP A 25 -5.15 0.88 19.84
C ASP A 25 -5.69 -0.03 20.96
N HIS A 26 -5.51 -1.36 20.88
CA HIS A 26 -6.27 -2.30 21.73
C HIS A 26 -5.40 -3.20 22.62
N VAL A 27 -4.07 -3.04 22.62
CA VAL A 27 -3.16 -3.93 23.35
C VAL A 27 -2.22 -3.10 24.24
N ASP A 28 -1.97 -3.57 25.46
CA ASP A 28 -0.82 -3.12 26.28
C ASP A 28 0.46 -3.64 25.62
N ILE A 29 0.90 -2.97 24.57
CA ILE A 29 2.09 -3.35 23.78
C ILE A 29 3.29 -2.63 24.34
N SER A 30 4.43 -3.31 24.30
CA SER A 30 5.68 -2.68 24.70
C SER A 30 6.03 -1.52 23.76
N LEU A 31 6.87 -0.61 24.24
CA LEU A 31 7.42 0.45 23.40
C LEU A 31 8.17 -0.12 22.19
N GLU A 32 8.87 -1.24 22.37
CA GLU A 32 9.61 -1.92 21.29
C GLU A 32 8.68 -2.45 20.21
N ASP A 33 7.57 -3.08 20.59
CA ASP A 33 6.55 -3.57 19.65
C ASP A 33 5.86 -2.41 18.92
N THR A 34 5.60 -1.31 19.62
CA THR A 34 5.02 -0.09 19.04
C THR A 34 5.94 0.50 17.98
N LEU A 35 7.24 0.59 18.26
CA LEU A 35 8.25 1.06 17.30
C LEU A 35 8.35 0.12 16.09
N ALA A 36 8.35 -1.20 16.31
CA ALA A 36 8.35 -2.18 15.23
C ALA A 36 7.10 -2.06 14.34
N ASN A 37 5.93 -1.82 14.93
CA ASN A 37 4.69 -1.60 14.18
C ASN A 37 4.69 -0.28 13.41
N TYR A 38 5.33 0.76 13.95
CA TYR A 38 5.53 2.02 13.23
C TYR A 38 6.46 1.84 12.01
N GLU A 39 7.56 1.11 12.16
CA GLU A 39 8.45 0.79 11.03
C GLU A 39 7.74 0.01 9.92
N LYS A 40 6.92 -0.99 10.29
CA LYS A 40 6.06 -1.74 9.35
C LYS A 40 5.09 -0.80 8.63
N THR A 41 4.48 0.14 9.35
CA THR A 41 3.54 1.13 8.79
C THR A 41 4.22 2.01 7.75
N ILE A 42 5.44 2.47 8.01
CA ILE A 42 6.23 3.25 7.04
C ILE A 42 6.50 2.42 5.78
N ALA A 43 6.90 1.16 5.94
CA ALA A 43 7.19 0.29 4.80
C ALA A 43 5.95 0.05 3.93
N ILE A 44 4.80 -0.25 4.54
CA ILE A 44 3.53 -0.46 3.83
C ILE A 44 3.07 0.82 3.13
N SER A 45 3.22 1.98 3.78
CA SER A 45 2.86 3.28 3.19
C SER A 45 3.71 3.60 1.96
N LYS A 46 5.02 3.31 1.98
CA LYS A 46 5.88 3.48 0.81
C LYS A 46 5.46 2.58 -0.36
N ASP A 47 5.10 1.34 -0.09
CA ASP A 47 4.58 0.42 -1.10
C ASP A 47 3.27 0.92 -1.71
N LEU A 48 2.38 1.46 -0.86
CA LEU A 48 1.10 2.02 -1.28
C LEU A 48 1.29 3.23 -2.21
N ILE A 49 2.14 4.19 -1.81
CA ILE A 49 2.48 5.37 -2.62
C ILE A 49 3.05 4.95 -3.97
N THR A 50 3.93 3.96 -3.98
CA THR A 50 4.54 3.44 -5.22
C THR A 50 3.48 2.86 -6.17
N LEU A 51 2.52 2.10 -5.65
CA LEU A 51 1.43 1.54 -6.46
C LEU A 51 0.47 2.61 -6.96
N LEU A 52 0.11 3.59 -6.12
CA LEU A 52 -0.76 4.70 -6.49
C LEU A 52 -0.13 5.57 -7.58
N ASN A 53 1.16 5.88 -7.48
CA ASN A 53 1.87 6.65 -8.50
C ASN A 53 1.90 5.91 -9.84
N LYS A 54 2.17 4.60 -9.84
CA LYS A 54 2.11 3.78 -11.07
C LYS A 54 0.72 3.79 -11.71
N GLN A 55 -0.35 3.72 -10.91
CA GLN A 55 -1.71 3.80 -11.44
C GLN A 55 -2.02 5.20 -11.99
N LYS A 56 -1.58 6.26 -11.31
CA LYS A 56 -1.73 7.64 -11.78
C LYS A 56 -1.03 7.86 -13.13
N GLU A 57 0.19 7.37 -13.29
CA GLU A 57 0.94 7.43 -14.55
C GLU A 57 0.22 6.67 -15.66
N ALA A 58 -0.22 5.43 -15.39
CA ALA A 58 -0.96 4.64 -16.35
C ALA A 58 -2.27 5.32 -16.80
N TYR A 59 -2.99 5.93 -15.86
CA TYR A 59 -4.19 6.70 -16.15
C TYR A 59 -3.89 7.94 -17.01
N ALA A 60 -2.82 8.67 -16.70
CA ALA A 60 -2.43 9.84 -17.48
C ALA A 60 -2.11 9.47 -18.94
N VAL A 61 -1.40 8.36 -19.16
CA VAL A 61 -1.12 7.84 -20.51
C VAL A 61 -2.41 7.43 -21.23
N LEU A 62 -3.33 6.75 -20.54
CA LEU A 62 -4.60 6.33 -21.14
C LEU A 62 -5.47 7.52 -21.51
N LYS A 63 -5.52 8.54 -20.65
CA LYS A 63 -6.23 9.79 -20.92
C LYS A 63 -5.65 10.50 -22.14
N GLN A 64 -4.33 10.65 -22.23
CA GLN A 64 -3.70 11.27 -23.39
C GLN A 64 -4.08 10.55 -24.69
N LYS A 65 -4.00 9.21 -24.71
CA LYS A 65 -4.40 8.42 -25.89
C LYS A 65 -5.87 8.57 -26.25
N HIS A 66 -6.74 8.70 -25.25
CA HIS A 66 -8.16 8.96 -25.49
C HIS A 66 -8.38 10.34 -26.10
N ASP A 67 -7.71 11.37 -25.58
CA ASP A 67 -7.80 12.73 -26.09
C ASP A 67 -7.28 12.82 -27.54
N ASP A 68 -6.17 12.13 -27.85
CA ASP A 68 -5.60 12.03 -29.21
C ASP A 68 -6.54 11.32 -30.22
N LEU A 69 -7.43 10.44 -29.75
CA LEU A 69 -8.41 9.76 -30.61
C LEU A 69 -9.64 10.63 -30.94
N LEU A 70 -9.86 11.70 -30.18
CA LEU A 70 -10.99 12.62 -30.35
C LEU A 70 -10.61 13.92 -31.07
N SER A 71 -9.31 14.18 -31.26
CA SER A 71 -8.75 15.29 -32.04
C SER A 71 -8.62 14.94 -33.52
#